data_AF-A0A1V5EDA3-F1
#
_entry.id   AF-A0A1V5EDA3-F1
#
_cell.length_a   1.000
_cell.length_b   1.000
_cell.length_c   1.000
_cell.angle_alpha   90.00
_cell.angle_beta   90.00
_cell.angle_gamma   90.00
#
_symmetry.space_group_name_H-M   'P 1'
#
loop_
_entity.id
_entity.type
_entity.pdbx_description
1 polymer ?
#
loop_
_entity_poly.entity_id
_entity_poly.type
_entity_poly.pdbx_seq_one_letter_code
_entity_poly.pdbx_strand_id
1 'polypeptide(L)'
;MKTMIAWMLLIALTAAPAISGDDPSGICLPTTDVSPEWYFPEWLGTSPHAPTFQVRDTENKYGRYTVMTKTITIKDLIKYHGHFCGGLVESAAALRVALDRLFAGGIVDRTDLRIVSNNSACGGDVAAYLTGARLRFGTHHIDNALTESEFFVQQVSTGRTVHVRLNPAVYPADVKAQMRKIESGTFAPSDIDRFQELQWAYAKRMINRPLAESFLVKEMQGFAWPAPVCKDLGKRRDNDYKNVPAK
;
A
#
# COMPACT_ATOMS: atom_id res chain seq x y z
N MET A 1 -64.25 -13.62 -2.94
CA MET A 1 -62.96 -14.28 -3.28
C MET A 1 -62.04 -13.28 -3.95
N LYS A 2 -61.04 -12.77 -3.23
CA LYS A 2 -59.78 -12.18 -3.72
C LYS A 2 -58.99 -11.71 -2.51
N THR A 3 -58.13 -12.60 -2.00
CA THR A 3 -57.14 -12.31 -0.97
C THR A 3 -55.96 -11.58 -1.61
N MET A 4 -55.71 -10.33 -1.21
CA MET A 4 -54.45 -9.65 -1.50
C MET A 4 -53.48 -9.95 -0.36
N ILE A 5 -52.40 -10.68 -0.66
CA ILE A 5 -51.27 -10.91 0.24
C ILE A 5 -50.23 -9.85 -0.10
N ALA A 6 -50.02 -8.90 0.81
CA ALA A 6 -48.95 -7.90 0.73
C ALA A 6 -47.64 -8.55 1.21
N TRP A 7 -46.67 -8.68 0.32
CA TRP A 7 -45.30 -9.04 0.67
C TRP A 7 -44.57 -7.78 1.14
N MET A 8 -44.39 -7.63 2.46
CA MET A 8 -43.44 -6.68 3.04
C MET A 8 -42.03 -7.29 2.95
N LEU A 9 -41.19 -6.73 2.07
CA LEU A 9 -39.77 -6.99 2.05
C LEU A 9 -39.14 -6.31 3.29
N LEU A 10 -38.71 -7.10 4.28
CA LEU A 10 -37.82 -6.61 5.34
C LEU A 10 -36.41 -6.50 4.76
N ILE A 11 -35.95 -5.28 4.49
CA ILE A 11 -34.53 -5.01 4.24
C ILE A 11 -33.86 -5.01 5.62
N ALA A 12 -33.16 -6.09 5.95
CA ALA A 12 -32.26 -6.11 7.08
C ALA A 12 -31.07 -5.18 6.79
N LEU A 13 -31.09 -3.97 7.37
CA LEU A 13 -29.88 -3.16 7.50
C LEU A 13 -28.91 -3.93 8.40
N THR A 14 -27.93 -4.59 7.79
CA THR A 14 -26.75 -5.06 8.52
C THR A 14 -25.96 -3.82 8.92
N ALA A 15 -26.04 -3.45 10.20
CA ALA A 15 -25.18 -2.44 10.77
C ALA A 15 -23.71 -2.81 10.52
N ALA A 16 -22.96 -1.88 9.95
CA ALA A 16 -21.50 -1.99 9.89
C ALA A 16 -20.98 -2.15 11.34
N PRO A 17 -20.00 -3.03 11.58
CA PRO A 17 -19.49 -3.24 12.93
C PRO A 17 -18.93 -1.92 13.46
N ALA A 18 -19.45 -1.49 14.60
CA ALA A 18 -18.88 -0.41 15.38
C ALA A 18 -17.43 -0.77 15.70
N ILE A 19 -16.49 0.12 15.37
CA ILE A 19 -15.10 0.03 15.79
C ILE A 19 -15.12 0.23 17.31
N SER A 20 -15.15 -0.85 18.07
CA SER A 20 -15.02 -0.80 19.52
C SER A 20 -13.59 -0.38 19.83
N GLY A 21 -13.41 0.89 20.19
CA GLY A 21 -12.24 1.34 20.93
C GLY A 21 -12.29 0.70 22.30
N ASP A 22 -11.47 -0.33 22.50
CA ASP A 22 -10.68 -0.60 23.70
C ASP A 22 -10.09 -2.01 23.55
N ASP A 23 -8.84 -2.05 23.06
CA ASP A 23 -8.03 -3.27 23.02
C ASP A 23 -7.50 -3.57 24.45
N PRO A 24 -7.81 -4.74 25.03
CA PRO A 24 -7.33 -5.13 26.37
C PRO A 24 -5.80 -5.29 26.47
N SER A 25 -5.05 -5.15 25.36
CA SER A 25 -3.58 -5.23 25.33
C SER A 25 -2.85 -4.04 26.00
N GLY A 26 -3.54 -2.94 26.29
CA GLY A 26 -2.91 -1.71 26.81
C GLY A 26 -2.09 -0.94 25.77
N ILE A 27 -2.22 -1.28 24.48
CA ILE A 27 -1.58 -0.57 23.38
C ILE A 27 -2.39 0.68 23.05
N CYS A 28 -1.85 1.86 23.35
CA CYS A 28 -2.42 3.12 22.88
C CYS A 28 -2.23 3.21 21.36
N LEU A 29 -3.29 2.97 20.59
CA LEU A 29 -3.25 3.15 19.14
C LEU A 29 -3.24 4.67 18.86
N PRO A 30 -2.19 5.22 18.23
CA PRO A 30 -2.19 6.64 17.88
C PRO A 30 -3.38 6.95 16.97
N THR A 31 -4.01 8.10 17.21
CA THR A 31 -5.10 8.59 16.35
C THR A 31 -4.60 8.67 14.91
N THR A 32 -5.27 7.98 14.00
CA THR A 32 -4.87 7.94 12.60
C THR A 32 -5.26 9.28 11.95
N ASP A 33 -4.27 10.04 11.48
CA ASP A 33 -4.53 11.34 10.85
C ASP A 33 -5.08 11.14 9.43
N VAL A 34 -6.40 11.27 9.30
CA VAL A 34 -7.13 11.32 8.02
C VAL A 34 -7.81 12.66 7.81
N SER A 35 -7.37 13.70 8.53
CA SER A 35 -7.96 15.04 8.40
C SER A 35 -7.68 15.61 6.99
N PRO A 36 -8.69 16.21 6.33
CA PRO A 36 -8.51 16.77 4.99
C PRO A 36 -7.51 17.93 4.98
N GLU A 37 -6.68 17.97 3.94
CA GLU A 37 -5.74 19.06 3.65
C GLU A 37 -5.71 19.34 2.13
N TRP A 38 -5.08 20.43 1.69
CA TRP A 38 -5.05 20.82 0.27
C TRP A 38 -4.46 19.73 -0.65
N TYR A 39 -3.57 18.89 -0.13
CA TYR A 39 -2.97 17.75 -0.84
C TYR A 39 -3.62 16.39 -0.48
N PHE A 40 -4.53 16.37 0.50
CA PHE A 40 -5.18 15.17 1.01
C PHE A 40 -6.69 15.38 1.09
N PRO A 41 -7.42 15.16 -0.02
CA PRO A 41 -8.86 15.44 -0.05
C PRO A 41 -9.64 14.46 0.84
N GLU A 42 -10.78 14.91 1.38
CA GLU A 42 -11.60 14.15 2.33
C GLU A 42 -11.95 12.73 1.84
N TRP A 43 -12.28 12.60 0.55
CA TRP A 43 -12.63 11.29 -0.03
C TRP A 43 -11.50 10.26 0.08
N LEU A 44 -10.23 10.70 0.15
CA LEU A 44 -9.08 9.81 0.26
C LEU A 44 -8.94 9.24 1.68
N GLY A 45 -9.31 10.02 2.71
CA GLY A 45 -9.31 9.59 4.11
C GLY A 45 -10.56 8.83 4.55
N THR A 46 -11.67 8.97 3.82
CA THR A 46 -12.98 8.40 4.19
C THR A 46 -13.41 7.23 3.30
N SER A 47 -12.69 6.95 2.20
CA SER A 47 -13.05 5.83 1.31
C SER A 47 -12.95 4.48 2.04
N PRO A 48 -13.91 3.57 1.85
CA PRO A 48 -14.06 2.34 2.64
C PRO A 48 -12.91 1.34 2.45
N HIS A 49 -12.18 1.42 1.34
CA HIS A 49 -11.04 0.55 1.05
C HIS A 49 -9.75 1.34 0.86
N ALA A 50 -9.68 2.57 1.40
CA ALA A 50 -8.42 3.31 1.45
C ALA A 50 -7.36 2.49 2.22
N PRO A 51 -6.20 2.19 1.61
CA PRO A 51 -5.12 1.47 2.28
C PRO A 51 -4.66 2.15 3.57
N THR A 52 -4.73 1.39 4.66
CA THR A 52 -4.09 1.71 5.94
C THR A 52 -3.23 0.53 6.38
N PHE A 53 -2.13 0.80 7.08
CA PHE A 53 -1.16 -0.21 7.46
C PHE A 53 -0.81 -0.07 8.94
N GLN A 54 -1.11 -1.08 9.74
CA GLN A 54 -0.53 -1.22 11.06
C GLN A 54 0.88 -1.79 10.91
N VAL A 55 1.89 -1.07 11.39
CA VAL A 55 3.28 -1.49 11.25
C VAL A 55 3.96 -1.62 12.60
N ARG A 56 4.79 -2.66 12.73
CA ARG A 56 5.76 -2.82 13.80
C ARG A 56 7.14 -2.43 13.30
N ASP A 57 7.85 -1.68 14.13
CA ASP A 57 9.18 -1.16 13.87
C ASP A 57 10.11 -1.38 15.07
N THR A 58 11.27 -0.74 15.01
CA THR A 58 12.25 -0.73 16.07
C THR A 58 12.42 0.67 16.68
N GLU A 59 12.85 0.73 17.93
CA GLU A 59 12.97 1.98 18.70
C GLU A 59 14.17 2.83 18.29
N ASN A 60 15.22 2.21 17.75
CA ASN A 60 16.45 2.89 17.35
C ASN A 60 17.25 2.07 16.32
N LYS A 61 18.39 2.64 15.86
CA LYS A 61 19.27 2.05 14.84
C LYS A 61 19.86 0.67 15.16
N TYR A 62 19.81 0.21 16.41
CA TYR A 62 20.27 -1.11 16.83
C TYR A 62 19.13 -2.10 16.98
N GLY A 63 17.89 -1.62 17.06
CA GLY A 63 16.80 -2.40 16.51
C GLY A 63 15.86 -3.09 17.46
N ARG A 64 15.83 -2.83 18.78
CA ARG A 64 14.79 -3.40 19.66
C ARG A 64 13.39 -3.08 19.13
N TYR A 65 12.47 -4.05 19.11
CA TYR A 65 11.08 -3.76 18.75
C TYR A 65 10.47 -2.68 19.64
N THR A 66 9.72 -1.77 19.02
CA THR A 66 8.84 -0.89 19.80
C THR A 66 7.66 -1.68 20.35
N VAL A 67 7.20 -1.29 21.54
CA VAL A 67 6.01 -1.85 22.18
C VAL A 67 4.70 -1.38 21.52
N MET A 68 4.75 -0.32 20.70
CA MET A 68 3.58 0.27 20.03
C MET A 68 3.64 0.07 18.52
N THR A 69 2.49 -0.06 17.87
CA THR A 69 2.40 0.01 16.40
C THR A 69 2.21 1.44 15.92
N LYS A 70 2.49 1.66 14.63
CA LYS A 70 2.15 2.90 13.93
C LYS A 70 1.11 2.60 12.86
N THR A 71 0.18 3.51 12.66
CA THR A 71 -0.68 3.50 11.47
C THR A 71 -0.03 4.34 10.38
N ILE A 72 0.14 3.77 9.18
CA ILE A 72 0.51 4.50 7.98
C ILE A 72 -0.73 4.63 7.10
N THR A 73 -0.96 5.83 6.58
CA THR A 73 -2.03 6.17 5.64
C THR A 73 -1.47 6.64 4.31
N ILE A 74 -2.35 6.84 3.33
CA ILE A 74 -1.97 7.52 2.09
C ILE A 74 -1.48 8.96 2.35
N LYS A 75 -1.96 9.63 3.40
CA LYS A 75 -1.50 10.99 3.76
C LYS A 75 0.00 11.01 4.07
N ASP A 76 0.48 10.01 4.80
CA ASP A 76 1.91 9.84 5.12
C ASP A 76 2.74 9.55 3.88
N LEU A 77 2.21 8.72 2.97
CA LEU A 77 2.84 8.43 1.69
C LEU A 77 2.94 9.67 0.79
N ILE A 78 1.91 10.52 0.76
CA ILE A 78 1.95 11.80 0.02
C ILE A 78 3.00 12.73 0.64
N LYS A 79 3.09 12.81 1.98
CA LYS A 79 4.12 13.62 2.65
C LYS A 79 5.54 13.15 2.31
N TYR A 80 5.75 11.84 2.22
CA TYR A 80 7.05 11.27 1.86
C TYR A 80 7.39 11.48 0.38
N HIS A 81 6.43 11.25 -0.51
CA HIS A 81 6.61 11.32 -1.95
C HIS A 81 6.62 12.77 -2.49
N GLY A 82 5.89 13.67 -1.83
CA GLY A 82 5.79 15.10 -2.14
C GLY A 82 4.49 15.51 -2.84
N HIS A 83 3.71 14.59 -3.41
CA HIS A 83 2.43 14.90 -4.03
C HIS A 83 1.51 13.67 -4.14
N PHE A 84 0.24 13.91 -4.46
CA PHE A 84 -0.68 12.86 -4.87
C PHE A 84 -0.43 12.51 -6.35
N CYS A 85 -0.14 11.24 -6.63
CA CYS A 85 -0.18 10.65 -7.98
C CYS A 85 -1.09 9.41 -7.95
N GLY A 86 -1.73 9.09 -9.08
CA GLY A 86 -2.52 7.85 -9.22
C GLY A 86 -1.70 6.59 -8.92
N GLY A 87 -0.43 6.57 -9.36
CA GLY A 87 0.52 5.48 -9.09
C GLY A 87 0.83 5.26 -7.60
N LEU A 88 0.77 6.31 -6.76
CA LEU A 88 0.99 6.20 -5.31
C LEU A 88 -0.16 5.43 -4.66
N VAL A 89 -1.40 5.78 -4.99
CA VAL A 89 -2.59 5.09 -4.47
C VAL A 89 -2.64 3.66 -4.99
N GLU A 90 -2.35 3.46 -6.27
CA GLU A 90 -2.29 2.14 -6.89
C GLU A 90 -1.23 1.23 -6.23
N SER A 91 -0.02 1.74 -6.02
CA SER A 91 1.06 1.00 -5.36
C SER A 91 0.76 0.71 -3.90
N ALA A 92 0.17 1.67 -3.16
CA ALA A 92 -0.28 1.44 -1.78
C ALA A 92 -1.35 0.33 -1.75
N ALA A 93 -2.32 0.37 -2.67
CA ALA A 93 -3.35 -0.65 -2.76
C ALA A 93 -2.80 -2.03 -3.13
N ALA A 94 -1.85 -2.11 -4.07
CA ALA A 94 -1.15 -3.34 -4.42
C ALA A 94 -0.45 -3.95 -3.19
N LEU A 95 0.31 -3.13 -2.46
CA LEU A 95 1.02 -3.58 -1.27
C LEU A 95 0.09 -3.93 -0.12
N ARG A 96 -1.06 -3.26 0.02
CA ARG A 96 -2.08 -3.67 1.01
C ARG A 96 -2.53 -5.11 0.75
N VAL A 97 -2.84 -5.44 -0.50
CA VAL A 97 -3.26 -6.79 -0.88
C VAL A 97 -2.15 -7.82 -0.64
N ALA A 98 -0.89 -7.50 -0.96
CA ALA A 98 0.22 -8.42 -0.74
C ALA A 98 0.54 -8.62 0.75
N LEU A 99 0.54 -7.55 1.54
CA LEU A 99 0.88 -7.57 2.95
C LEU A 99 -0.20 -8.29 3.77
N ASP A 100 -1.48 -8.16 3.43
CA ASP A 100 -2.56 -8.93 4.06
C ASP A 100 -2.37 -10.46 3.87
N ARG A 101 -1.73 -10.89 2.79
CA ARG A 101 -1.40 -12.32 2.57
C ARG A 101 -0.17 -12.79 3.33
N LEU A 102 0.79 -11.90 3.57
CA LEU A 102 1.99 -12.22 4.34
C LEU A 102 1.73 -12.18 5.85
N PHE A 103 0.95 -11.21 6.31
CA PHE A 103 0.68 -10.94 7.73
C PHE A 103 -0.80 -11.08 8.06
N ALA A 104 -1.26 -12.31 8.27
CA ALA A 104 -2.66 -12.60 8.62
C ALA A 104 -3.14 -11.91 9.91
N GLY A 105 -2.23 -11.54 10.81
CA GLY A 105 -2.52 -10.76 12.02
C GLY A 105 -2.67 -9.24 11.79
N GLY A 106 -2.57 -8.76 10.55
CA GLY A 106 -2.75 -7.36 10.17
C GLY A 106 -1.61 -6.41 10.52
N ILE A 107 -0.70 -6.80 11.42
CA ILE A 107 0.49 -6.03 11.78
C ILE A 107 1.66 -6.42 10.88
N VAL A 108 2.12 -5.46 10.09
CA VAL A 108 3.24 -5.63 9.16
C VAL A 108 4.57 -5.39 9.90
N ASP A 109 5.41 -6.42 9.98
CA ASP A 109 6.76 -6.28 10.52
C ASP A 109 7.73 -5.77 9.44
N ARG A 110 8.02 -4.47 9.44
CA ARG A 110 8.94 -3.85 8.48
C ARG A 110 10.41 -4.23 8.68
N THR A 111 10.73 -4.94 9.77
CA THR A 111 12.07 -5.52 9.98
C THR A 111 12.24 -6.86 9.25
N ASP A 112 11.15 -7.45 8.78
CA ASP A 112 11.13 -8.81 8.22
C ASP A 112 10.76 -8.84 6.74
N LEU A 113 10.92 -7.72 6.05
CA LEU A 113 10.53 -7.55 4.65
C LEU A 113 11.69 -7.17 3.75
N ARG A 114 11.61 -7.67 2.52
CA ARG A 114 12.35 -7.22 1.35
C ARG A 114 11.43 -7.20 0.14
N ILE A 115 11.69 -6.31 -0.82
CA ILE A 115 10.81 -6.05 -1.96
C ILE A 115 11.55 -5.84 -3.29
N VAL A 116 10.98 -6.36 -4.37
CA VAL A 116 11.35 -6.01 -5.75
C VAL A 116 10.27 -5.11 -6.32
N SER A 117 10.65 -4.01 -6.96
CA SER A 117 9.74 -3.10 -7.68
C SER A 117 10.35 -2.69 -9.02
N ASN A 118 9.55 -2.06 -9.88
CA ASN A 118 10.10 -1.31 -11.01
C ASN A 118 10.83 -0.03 -10.54
N ASN A 119 11.40 0.72 -11.49
CA ASN A 119 12.09 1.99 -11.23
C ASN A 119 11.17 3.22 -11.29
N SER A 120 9.87 3.06 -11.02
CA SER A 120 8.96 4.22 -10.88
C SER A 120 9.19 4.93 -9.55
N ALA A 121 9.15 6.27 -9.55
CA ALA A 121 9.28 7.04 -8.32
C ALA A 121 8.11 6.75 -7.35
N CYS A 122 6.85 6.83 -7.84
CA CYS A 122 5.66 6.58 -7.02
C CYS A 122 5.71 5.16 -6.39
N GLY A 123 5.94 4.11 -7.19
CA GLY A 123 5.96 2.73 -6.69
C GLY A 123 7.17 2.41 -5.82
N GLY A 124 8.36 2.94 -6.17
CA GLY A 124 9.58 2.76 -5.39
C GLY A 124 9.50 3.40 -4.00
N ASP A 125 8.93 4.61 -3.90
CA ASP A 125 8.76 5.30 -2.62
C ASP A 125 7.77 4.58 -1.70
N VAL A 126 6.63 4.13 -2.24
CA VAL A 126 5.65 3.32 -1.50
C VAL A 126 6.28 2.00 -1.04
N ALA A 127 7.00 1.31 -1.93
CA ALA A 127 7.73 0.08 -1.60
C ALA A 127 8.70 0.30 -0.44
N ALA A 128 9.55 1.32 -0.52
CA ALA A 128 10.52 1.62 0.53
C ALA A 128 9.85 2.02 1.84
N TYR A 129 8.83 2.88 1.80
CA TYR A 129 8.16 3.39 3.00
C TYR A 129 7.39 2.30 3.74
N LEU A 130 6.59 1.50 3.04
CA LEU A 130 5.72 0.49 3.65
C LEU A 130 6.47 -0.76 4.11
N THR A 131 7.56 -1.14 3.44
CA THR A 131 8.29 -2.37 3.79
C THR A 131 9.51 -2.12 4.67
N GLY A 132 10.00 -0.88 4.76
CA GLY A 132 11.30 -0.59 5.39
C GLY A 132 12.50 -1.06 4.56
N ALA A 133 12.27 -1.62 3.36
CA ALA A 133 13.32 -2.03 2.44
C ALA A 133 14.10 -0.82 1.90
N ARG A 134 15.39 -1.01 1.62
CA ARG A 134 16.28 0.05 1.13
C ARG A 134 17.25 -0.51 0.10
N LEU A 135 17.47 0.26 -0.96
CA LEU A 135 18.50 -0.04 -1.97
C LEU A 135 19.88 -0.16 -1.32
N ARG A 136 20.20 0.73 -0.38
CA ARG A 136 21.48 0.77 0.34
C ARG A 136 21.81 -0.51 1.12
N PHE A 137 20.82 -1.34 1.41
CA PHE A 137 20.97 -2.61 2.13
C PHE A 137 20.64 -3.84 1.28
N GLY A 138 20.32 -3.66 -0.01
CA GLY A 138 19.92 -4.75 -0.90
C GLY A 138 18.60 -5.42 -0.56
N THR A 139 17.81 -4.84 0.35
CA THR A 139 16.47 -5.32 0.70
C THR A 139 15.40 -4.75 -0.23
N HIS A 140 15.71 -3.69 -0.97
CA HIS A 140 14.90 -3.21 -2.09
C HIS A 140 15.69 -3.45 -3.38
N HIS A 141 15.14 -4.25 -4.29
CA HIS A 141 15.72 -4.49 -5.62
C HIS A 141 14.89 -3.80 -6.69
N ILE A 142 15.54 -3.26 -7.72
CA ILE A 142 14.88 -2.63 -8.86
C ILE A 142 14.98 -3.56 -10.06
N ASP A 143 13.83 -3.90 -10.64
CA ASP A 143 13.72 -4.67 -11.87
C ASP A 143 12.86 -3.92 -12.88
N ASN A 144 13.48 -3.43 -13.96
CA ASN A 144 12.82 -2.67 -15.02
C ASN A 144 11.91 -3.54 -15.91
N ALA A 145 11.93 -4.87 -15.77
CA ALA A 145 11.00 -5.75 -16.46
C ALA A 145 9.58 -5.70 -15.85
N LEU A 146 9.44 -5.20 -14.62
CA LEU A 146 8.15 -5.06 -13.94
C LEU A 146 7.40 -3.80 -14.40
N THR A 147 6.07 -3.87 -14.41
CA THR A 147 5.24 -2.68 -14.65
C THR A 147 5.20 -1.75 -13.43
N GLU A 148 4.63 -0.56 -13.61
CA GLU A 148 4.25 0.27 -12.47
C GLU A 148 3.27 -0.51 -11.57
N SER A 149 3.45 -0.36 -10.24
CA SER A 149 2.68 -1.08 -9.21
C SER A 149 2.70 -2.61 -9.28
N GLU A 150 3.78 -3.18 -9.83
CA GLU A 150 4.09 -4.61 -9.76
C GLU A 150 5.25 -4.87 -8.79
N PHE A 151 5.05 -5.83 -7.87
CA PHE A 151 5.96 -6.09 -6.77
C PHE A 151 6.11 -7.58 -6.46
N PHE A 152 7.33 -7.97 -6.08
CA PHE A 152 7.56 -9.19 -5.31
C PHE A 152 7.89 -8.80 -3.87
N VAL A 153 7.03 -9.15 -2.93
CA VAL A 153 7.20 -8.88 -1.50
C VAL A 153 7.54 -10.18 -0.81
N GLN A 154 8.68 -10.24 -0.13
CA GLN A 154 9.11 -11.44 0.58
C GLN A 154 9.26 -11.17 2.07
N GLN A 155 8.69 -12.07 2.86
CA GLN A 155 8.97 -12.18 4.28
C GLN A 155 10.31 -12.91 4.47
N VAL A 156 11.30 -12.27 5.08
CA VAL A 156 12.66 -12.79 5.18
C VAL A 156 12.72 -14.04 6.05
N SER A 157 12.06 -14.02 7.21
CA SER A 157 12.10 -15.12 8.20
C SER A 157 11.52 -16.44 7.69
N THR A 158 10.52 -16.40 6.81
CA THR A 158 9.83 -17.59 6.30
C THR A 158 10.17 -17.91 4.85
N GLY A 159 10.75 -16.95 4.12
CA GLY A 159 10.97 -17.05 2.67
C GLY A 159 9.69 -16.94 1.83
N ARG A 160 8.52 -16.80 2.45
CA ARG A 160 7.23 -16.65 1.74
C ARG A 160 7.26 -15.37 0.90
N THR A 161 6.92 -15.51 -0.38
CA THR A 161 6.93 -14.40 -1.34
C THR A 161 5.56 -14.27 -1.98
N VAL A 162 5.05 -13.05 -2.03
CA VAL A 162 3.84 -12.69 -2.76
C VAL A 162 4.22 -11.82 -3.96
N HIS A 163 3.82 -12.25 -5.15
CA HIS A 163 3.82 -11.43 -6.35
C HIS A 163 2.45 -10.77 -6.48
N VAL A 164 2.44 -9.45 -6.56
CA VAL A 164 1.23 -8.65 -6.80
C VAL A 164 1.47 -7.72 -7.98
N ARG A 165 0.46 -7.57 -8.83
CA ARG A 165 0.48 -6.61 -9.93
C ARG A 165 -0.93 -6.11 -10.22
N LEU A 166 -1.04 -4.90 -10.75
CA LEU A 166 -2.31 -4.38 -11.23
C LEU A 166 -2.90 -5.33 -12.30
N ASN A 167 -4.20 -5.59 -12.24
CA ASN A 167 -4.91 -6.21 -13.35
C ASN A 167 -4.99 -5.18 -14.51
N PRO A 168 -4.34 -5.42 -15.67
CA PRO A 168 -4.33 -4.44 -16.75
C PRO A 168 -5.74 -4.07 -17.26
N ALA A 169 -6.72 -4.96 -17.08
CA ALA A 169 -8.11 -4.71 -17.47
C ALA A 169 -8.80 -3.62 -16.63
N VAL A 170 -8.26 -3.28 -15.45
CA VAL A 170 -8.82 -2.24 -14.59
C VAL A 170 -8.19 -0.86 -14.80
N TYR A 171 -7.08 -0.78 -15.55
CA TYR A 171 -6.40 0.49 -15.78
C TYR A 171 -7.17 1.34 -16.81
N PRO A 172 -7.54 2.59 -16.51
CA PRO A 172 -8.37 3.40 -17.39
C PRO A 172 -7.66 3.78 -18.70
N ALA A 173 -8.32 3.55 -19.83
CA ALA A 173 -7.77 3.85 -21.15
C ALA A 173 -7.56 5.36 -21.38
N ASP A 174 -8.40 6.20 -20.77
CA ASP A 174 -8.33 7.66 -20.82
C ASP A 174 -7.11 8.21 -20.06
N VAL A 175 -6.80 7.68 -18.87
CA VAL A 175 -5.57 7.98 -18.13
C VAL A 175 -4.35 7.66 -19.02
N LYS A 176 -4.34 6.46 -19.61
CA LYS A 176 -3.23 6.02 -20.48
C LYS A 176 -3.09 6.90 -21.73
N ALA A 177 -4.21 7.28 -22.34
CA ALA A 177 -4.21 8.15 -23.52
C ALA A 177 -3.69 9.55 -23.18
N GLN A 178 -4.14 10.12 -22.06
CA GLN A 178 -3.71 11.44 -21.61
C GLN A 178 -2.23 11.46 -21.22
N MET A 179 -1.75 10.42 -20.53
CA MET A 179 -0.33 10.26 -20.18
C MET A 179 0.55 10.27 -21.44
N ARG A 180 0.20 9.46 -22.45
CA ARG A 180 0.94 9.46 -23.73
C ARG A 180 0.93 10.80 -24.44
N LYS A 181 -0.18 11.54 -24.36
CA LYS A 181 -0.27 12.88 -24.94
C LYS A 181 0.74 13.81 -24.28
N ILE A 182 0.82 13.80 -22.95
CA ILE A 182 1.79 14.61 -22.19
C ILE A 182 3.22 14.17 -22.51
N GLU A 183 3.51 12.87 -22.48
CA GLU A 183 4.83 12.30 -22.76
C GLU A 183 5.32 12.57 -24.18
N SER A 184 4.42 12.79 -25.14
CA SER A 184 4.78 13.19 -26.51
C SER A 184 5.42 14.59 -26.59
N GLY A 185 5.34 15.38 -25.52
CA GLY A 185 5.76 16.78 -25.50
C GLY A 185 4.82 17.75 -26.21
N THR A 186 3.75 17.25 -26.86
CA THR A 186 2.75 18.06 -27.56
C THR A 186 1.45 18.11 -26.76
N PHE A 187 1.42 18.96 -25.73
CA PHE A 187 0.26 19.14 -24.85
C PHE A 187 0.01 20.63 -24.54
N ALA A 188 -1.23 20.97 -24.19
CA ALA A 188 -1.61 22.28 -23.67
C ALA A 188 -1.61 22.25 -22.13
N PRO A 189 -1.47 23.37 -21.41
CA PRO A 189 -1.54 23.39 -19.95
C PRO A 189 -2.78 22.68 -19.36
N SER A 190 -3.94 22.84 -20.01
CA SER A 190 -5.19 22.16 -19.62
C SER A 190 -5.12 20.62 -19.71
N ASP A 191 -4.16 20.06 -20.45
CA ASP A 191 -3.93 18.62 -20.48
C ASP A 191 -3.34 18.10 -19.16
N ILE A 192 -2.59 18.93 -18.43
CA ILE A 192 -2.05 18.60 -17.11
C ILE A 192 -3.19 18.60 -16.08
N ASP A 193 -4.05 19.62 -16.10
CA ASP A 193 -5.24 19.71 -15.24
C ASP A 193 -6.14 18.49 -15.48
N ARG A 194 -6.37 18.17 -16.76
CA ARG A 194 -7.16 17.00 -17.14
C ARG A 194 -6.54 15.69 -16.65
N PHE A 195 -5.22 15.56 -16.72
CA PHE A 195 -4.54 14.36 -16.22
C PHE A 195 -4.72 14.21 -14.71
N GLN A 196 -4.64 15.30 -13.95
CA GLN A 196 -4.91 15.29 -12.52
C GLN A 196 -6.34 14.83 -12.21
N GLU A 197 -7.35 15.37 -12.90
CA GLU A 197 -8.74 14.93 -12.74
C GLU A 197 -8.92 13.42 -13.00
N LEU A 198 -8.30 12.92 -14.08
CA LEU A 198 -8.36 11.51 -14.46
C LEU A 198 -7.68 10.62 -13.41
N GLN A 199 -6.51 11.01 -12.89
CA GLN A 199 -5.84 10.28 -11.82
C GLN A 199 -6.64 10.27 -10.52
N TRP A 200 -7.26 11.39 -10.15
CA TRP A 200 -8.13 11.47 -8.97
C TRP A 200 -9.35 10.58 -9.11
N ALA A 201 -10.03 10.64 -10.26
CA ALA A 201 -11.19 9.81 -10.54
C ALA A 201 -10.82 8.32 -10.53
N TYR A 202 -9.67 7.95 -11.10
CA TYR A 202 -9.15 6.58 -11.07
C TYR A 202 -8.88 6.08 -9.65
N ALA A 203 -8.08 6.83 -8.88
CA ALA A 203 -7.73 6.48 -7.51
C ALA A 203 -8.99 6.35 -6.64
N LYS A 204 -9.92 7.31 -6.74
CA LYS A 204 -11.20 7.26 -6.02
C LYS A 204 -11.98 6.00 -6.36
N ARG A 205 -12.13 5.64 -7.65
CA ARG A 205 -12.81 4.39 -8.03
C ARG A 205 -12.13 3.15 -7.44
N MET A 206 -10.79 3.11 -7.43
CA MET A 206 -10.04 1.97 -6.92
C MET A 206 -10.28 1.73 -5.43
N ILE A 207 -10.19 2.76 -4.60
CA ILE A 207 -10.29 2.62 -3.14
C ILE A 207 -11.74 2.68 -2.62
N ASN A 208 -12.72 2.82 -3.51
CA ASN A 208 -14.15 2.68 -3.19
C ASN A 208 -14.70 1.27 -3.48
N ARG A 209 -13.85 0.34 -3.92
CA ARG A 209 -14.21 -1.08 -4.09
C ARG A 209 -13.17 -1.99 -3.40
N PRO A 210 -13.50 -3.26 -3.12
CA PRO A 210 -12.53 -4.20 -2.56
C PRO A 210 -11.24 -4.25 -3.40
N LEU A 211 -10.10 -3.95 -2.76
CA LEU A 211 -8.82 -3.82 -3.47
C LEU A 211 -8.43 -5.09 -4.23
N ALA A 212 -8.76 -6.27 -3.69
CA ALA A 212 -8.48 -7.56 -4.31
C ALA A 212 -9.08 -7.73 -5.72
N GLU A 213 -10.09 -6.95 -6.09
CA GLU A 213 -10.68 -6.96 -7.45
C GLU A 213 -9.80 -6.23 -8.48
N SER A 214 -8.85 -5.41 -8.03
CA SER A 214 -7.99 -4.60 -8.89
C SER A 214 -6.64 -5.23 -9.18
N PHE A 215 -6.25 -6.28 -8.44
CA PHE A 215 -4.90 -6.85 -8.49
C PHE A 215 -4.91 -8.35 -8.76
N LEU A 216 -3.90 -8.79 -9.52
CA LEU A 216 -3.56 -10.19 -9.67
C LEU A 216 -2.51 -10.52 -8.60
N VAL A 217 -2.75 -11.57 -7.81
CA VAL A 217 -1.93 -11.93 -6.65
C VAL A 217 -1.59 -13.41 -6.69
N LYS A 218 -0.32 -13.75 -6.45
CA LYS A 218 0.16 -15.12 -6.42
C LYS A 218 1.23 -15.31 -5.35
N GLU A 219 1.15 -16.41 -4.61
CA GLU A 219 2.26 -16.85 -3.76
C GLU A 219 3.30 -17.59 -4.60
N MET A 220 4.56 -17.19 -4.48
CA MET A 220 5.66 -17.67 -5.29
C MET A 220 6.44 -18.74 -4.53
N GLN A 221 6.39 -19.97 -5.03
CA GLN A 221 7.15 -21.08 -4.48
C GLN A 221 8.61 -21.00 -4.94
N GLY A 222 9.55 -21.15 -4.01
CA GLY A 222 10.99 -21.19 -4.32
C GLY A 222 11.55 -19.89 -4.94
N PHE A 223 10.95 -18.73 -4.64
CA PHE A 223 11.43 -17.46 -5.17
C PHE A 223 12.89 -17.19 -4.75
N ALA A 224 13.78 -17.20 -5.74
CA ALA A 224 15.18 -16.86 -5.54
C ALA A 224 15.34 -15.34 -5.48
N TRP A 225 15.86 -14.83 -4.37
CA TRP A 225 16.09 -13.40 -4.21
C TRP A 225 17.16 -12.91 -5.19
N PRO A 226 16.92 -11.83 -5.95
CA PRO A 226 17.91 -11.31 -6.89
C PRO A 226 19.21 -10.93 -6.21
N ALA A 227 20.32 -11.12 -6.93
CA ALA A 227 21.61 -10.61 -6.50
C ALA A 227 21.55 -9.07 -6.44
N PRO A 228 22.24 -8.43 -5.48
CA PRO A 228 22.26 -6.98 -5.42
C PRO A 228 22.93 -6.35 -6.64
N VAL A 229 22.40 -5.20 -7.08
CA VAL A 229 22.94 -4.44 -8.22
C VAL A 229 24.30 -3.82 -7.88
N CYS A 230 24.49 -3.40 -6.63
CA CYS A 230 25.74 -2.83 -6.13
C CYS A 230 26.49 -3.84 -5.25
N LYS A 231 27.83 -3.86 -5.34
CA LYS A 231 28.68 -4.76 -4.54
C LYS A 231 28.87 -4.30 -3.10
N ASP A 232 28.95 -2.99 -2.88
CA ASP A 232 29.29 -2.38 -1.59
C ASP A 232 28.06 -1.91 -0.82
N LEU A 233 27.17 -2.84 -0.49
CA LEU A 233 25.98 -2.53 0.29
C LEU A 233 26.27 -2.44 1.79
N GLY A 234 25.56 -1.53 2.45
CA GLY A 234 25.56 -1.45 3.90
C GLY A 234 24.82 -2.63 4.53
N LYS A 235 25.14 -2.93 5.79
CA LYS A 235 24.36 -3.88 6.59
C LYS A 235 23.18 -3.16 7.24
N ARG A 236 21.97 -3.73 7.11
CA ARG A 236 20.78 -3.28 7.85
C ARG A 236 20.90 -3.64 9.34
N ARG A 237 21.43 -2.72 10.16
CA ARG A 237 21.74 -2.96 11.59
C ARG A 237 20.55 -2.80 12.53
N ASP A 238 19.50 -2.10 12.09
CA ASP A 238 18.24 -1.87 12.81
C ASP A 238 17.42 -3.16 13.05
N ASN A 239 17.91 -4.31 12.58
CA ASN A 239 17.28 -5.62 12.81
C ASN A 239 18.10 -6.53 13.73
N ASP A 240 19.37 -6.20 14.02
CA ASP A 240 20.31 -7.12 14.67
C ASP A 240 19.87 -7.50 16.10
N TYR A 241 19.27 -6.55 16.83
CA TYR A 241 18.90 -6.72 18.24
C TYR A 241 17.40 -6.62 18.49
N LYS A 242 16.57 -6.95 17.49
CA LYS A 242 15.12 -6.74 17.57
C LYS A 242 14.38 -7.51 18.64
N ASN A 243 14.91 -8.66 19.04
CA ASN A 243 14.34 -9.50 20.08
C ASN A 243 14.96 -9.26 21.47
N VAL A 244 15.84 -8.26 21.65
CA VAL A 244 16.44 -7.99 22.96
C VAL A 244 15.39 -7.40 23.91
N PRO A 245 15.12 -8.01 25.08
CA PRO A 245 14.07 -7.56 25.98
C PRO A 245 14.33 -6.15 26.55
N ALA A 246 13.26 -5.47 26.94
CA ALA A 246 13.34 -4.25 27.75
C ALA A 246 13.79 -4.59 29.19
N LYS A 247 14.32 -3.59 29.90
CA LYS A 247 14.62 -3.69 31.33
C LYS A 247 13.41 -3.35 32.16
#